data_AF-A0A6A6YUU6-F1
#
_entry.id   AF-A0A6A6YUU6-F1
#
_cell.length_a   1.000
_cell.length_b   1.000
_cell.length_c   1.000
_cell.angle_alpha   90.00
_cell.angle_beta   90.00
_cell.angle_gamma   90.00
#
_symmetry.space_group_name_H-M   'P 1'
#
loop_
_entity.id
_entity.type
_entity.pdbx_description
1 polymer ?
#
loop_
_entity_poly.entity_id
_entity_poly.type
_entity_poly.pdbx_seq_one_letter_code
_entity_poly.pdbx_strand_id
1 'polypeptide(L)'
;MHFPNVSLCEISLTVILFQSSFRFRTKLAYMLFGFAILLAIIAFAVHKFVVTNEIAIYAMSTGIAMIPESLIAVLTITFVTGMTQMRKLKVPTRNLSALEALGGITNICSDKTGTLTQGQMTVKKAWIPDIGIYTISNSDNPANPTQGNISVGPAKSKTEMDAEKTDREERFDRERSAAALTFKVPSNKADKDQQCHEPQERQSFDGDDNPEMVPELEYFLNSTALCNVATVRLDEQEGKWQTAGDPTEVALQVFAHRIDKGKKLLEQEVGWNQITEYPFDSTVKLVLGGGGGGSA
;
A
#
# COMPACT_ATOMS: atom_id res chain seq x y z
N MET A 1 14.60 -20.76 18.16
CA MET A 1 15.75 -19.99 17.63
C MET A 1 16.45 -20.80 16.54
N HIS A 2 15.93 -20.77 15.32
CA HIS A 2 16.66 -21.16 14.10
C HIS A 2 15.79 -20.80 12.90
N PHE A 3 16.16 -19.73 12.19
CA PHE A 3 15.68 -19.48 10.84
C PHE A 3 16.81 -19.91 9.90
N PRO A 4 16.67 -20.97 9.10
CA PRO A 4 17.54 -21.17 7.95
C PRO A 4 16.86 -20.62 6.68
N ASN A 5 17.70 -20.14 5.77
CA ASN A 5 17.43 -19.96 4.34
C ASN A 5 16.64 -18.71 3.91
N VAL A 6 17.27 -17.54 4.12
CA VAL A 6 17.13 -16.43 3.15
C VAL A 6 17.88 -16.88 1.89
N SER A 7 17.10 -17.35 0.92
CA SER A 7 17.55 -17.97 -0.32
C SER A 7 18.42 -16.99 -1.14
N LEU A 8 19.50 -17.53 -1.69
CA LEU A 8 20.60 -16.96 -2.48
C LEU A 8 20.23 -15.98 -3.64
N CYS A 9 18.96 -15.68 -3.86
CA CYS A 9 18.49 -14.84 -4.97
C CYS A 9 18.72 -13.33 -4.73
N GLU A 10 18.56 -12.83 -3.50
CA GLU A 10 18.75 -11.39 -3.18
C GLU A 10 20.23 -10.95 -3.24
N ILE A 11 21.15 -11.86 -2.96
CA ILE A 11 22.59 -11.60 -3.08
C ILE A 11 23.00 -11.55 -4.55
N SER A 12 22.33 -12.31 -5.42
CA SER A 12 22.67 -12.34 -6.84
C SER A 12 22.30 -11.05 -7.57
N LEU A 13 21.13 -10.44 -7.30
CA LEU A 13 20.71 -9.23 -8.01
C LEU A 13 21.46 -7.96 -7.57
N THR A 14 21.77 -7.82 -6.28
CA THR A 14 22.56 -6.69 -5.74
C THR A 14 24.00 -6.73 -6.27
N VAL A 15 24.55 -7.94 -6.47
CA VAL A 15 25.87 -8.14 -7.07
C VAL A 15 25.86 -7.81 -8.57
N ILE A 16 24.83 -8.16 -9.34
CA ILE A 16 24.85 -8.02 -10.81
C ILE A 16 24.89 -6.56 -11.30
N LEU A 17 24.17 -5.62 -10.68
CA LEU A 17 24.15 -4.21 -11.11
C LEU A 17 25.27 -3.36 -10.52
N PHE A 18 25.65 -3.58 -9.26
CA PHE A 18 26.89 -3.01 -8.72
C PHE A 18 28.09 -3.47 -9.54
N GLN A 19 28.11 -4.74 -9.96
CA GLN A 19 29.09 -5.29 -10.88
C GLN A 19 28.90 -4.79 -12.32
N SER A 20 27.74 -4.31 -12.77
CA SER A 20 27.57 -3.68 -14.09
C SER A 20 28.20 -2.29 -14.14
N SER A 21 27.88 -1.43 -13.16
CA SER A 21 28.52 -0.13 -12.98
C SER A 21 30.04 -0.26 -12.75
N PHE A 22 30.47 -1.29 -12.00
CA PHE A 22 31.89 -1.62 -11.85
C PHE A 22 32.49 -2.24 -13.12
N ARG A 23 31.77 -3.08 -13.86
CA ARG A 23 32.25 -3.68 -15.14
C ARG A 23 32.39 -2.65 -16.22
N PHE A 24 31.50 -1.67 -16.31
CA PHE A 24 31.66 -0.53 -17.20
C PHE A 24 32.87 0.29 -16.79
N ARG A 25 33.02 0.62 -15.49
CA ARG A 25 34.21 1.30 -14.97
C ARG A 25 35.50 0.52 -15.20
N THR A 26 35.52 -0.80 -15.02
CA THR A 26 36.72 -1.62 -15.26
C THR A 26 36.98 -1.79 -16.74
N LYS A 27 35.95 -1.97 -17.58
CA LYS A 27 36.12 -2.04 -19.05
C LYS A 27 36.65 -0.71 -19.60
N LEU A 28 36.10 0.40 -19.12
CA LEU A 28 36.54 1.75 -19.47
C LEU A 28 37.95 2.00 -18.92
N ALA A 29 38.26 1.58 -17.70
CA ALA A 29 39.61 1.66 -17.13
C ALA A 29 40.62 0.82 -17.94
N TYR A 30 40.28 -0.40 -18.35
CA TYR A 30 41.13 -1.22 -19.21
C TYR A 30 41.30 -0.61 -20.61
N MET A 31 40.24 -0.02 -21.18
CA MET A 31 40.30 0.75 -22.45
C MET A 31 41.21 1.98 -22.33
N LEU A 32 41.02 2.80 -21.29
CA LEU A 32 41.85 3.98 -21.03
C LEU A 32 43.30 3.60 -20.73
N PHE A 33 43.52 2.51 -19.99
CA PHE A 33 44.86 2.00 -19.71
C PHE A 33 45.56 1.52 -20.98
N GLY A 34 44.84 0.80 -21.85
CA GLY A 34 45.35 0.43 -23.18
C GLY A 34 45.69 1.65 -24.04
N PHE A 35 44.83 2.67 -24.02
CA PHE A 35 45.06 3.93 -24.74
C PHE A 35 46.22 4.75 -24.15
N ALA A 36 46.39 4.76 -22.83
CA ALA A 36 47.52 5.39 -22.16
C ALA A 36 48.85 4.73 -22.52
N ILE A 37 48.90 3.39 -22.54
CA ILE A 37 50.07 2.64 -23.00
C ILE A 37 50.37 2.94 -24.46
N LEU A 38 49.34 2.99 -25.31
CA LEU A 38 49.48 3.33 -26.72
C LEU A 38 50.10 4.73 -26.90
N LEU A 39 49.59 5.75 -26.19
CA LEU A 39 50.14 7.10 -26.25
C LEU A 39 51.57 7.18 -25.69
N ALA A 40 51.88 6.42 -24.63
CA ALA A 40 53.24 6.34 -24.10
C ALA A 40 54.20 5.76 -25.15
N ILE A 41 53.82 4.68 -25.83
CA ILE A 41 54.63 4.08 -26.92
C ILE A 41 54.83 5.09 -28.06
N ILE A 42 53.78 5.82 -28.45
CA ILE A 42 53.87 6.85 -29.50
C ILE A 42 54.83 7.97 -29.07
N ALA A 43 54.74 8.45 -27.82
CA ALA A 43 55.63 9.49 -27.30
C ALA A 43 57.11 9.05 -27.31
N PHE A 44 57.40 7.80 -26.93
CA PHE A 44 58.76 7.24 -27.01
C PHE A 44 59.24 7.05 -28.46
N ALA A 45 58.35 6.63 -29.36
CA ALA A 45 58.67 6.42 -30.77
C ALA A 45 59.03 7.73 -31.49
N VAL A 46 58.30 8.81 -31.22
CA VAL A 46 58.59 10.15 -31.80
C VAL A 46 59.96 10.67 -31.37
N HIS A 47 60.38 10.38 -30.13
CA HIS A 47 61.68 10.78 -29.60
C HIS A 47 62.83 9.80 -29.91
N LYS A 48 62.65 8.89 -30.89
CA LYS A 48 63.66 7.89 -31.30
C LYS A 48 64.21 7.05 -30.13
N PHE A 49 63.38 6.76 -29.12
CA PHE A 49 63.77 5.97 -27.93
C PHE A 49 64.95 6.52 -27.12
N VAL A 50 65.26 7.83 -27.23
CA VAL A 50 66.23 8.48 -26.34
C VAL A 50 65.50 8.90 -25.07
N VAL A 51 65.73 8.17 -23.98
CA VAL A 51 65.04 8.38 -22.70
C VAL A 51 65.69 9.54 -21.94
N THR A 52 65.08 10.73 -22.02
CA THR A 52 65.45 11.91 -21.23
C THR A 52 64.40 12.15 -20.13
N ASN A 53 64.80 12.74 -19.00
CA ASN A 53 63.91 13.07 -17.88
C ASN A 53 62.67 13.89 -18.30
N GLU A 54 62.80 14.77 -19.29
CA GLU A 54 61.70 15.58 -19.83
C GLU A 54 60.60 14.73 -20.48
N ILE A 55 60.99 13.70 -21.23
CA ILE A 55 60.07 12.78 -21.93
C ILE A 55 59.34 11.89 -20.91
N ALA A 56 60.04 11.49 -19.84
CA ALA A 56 59.44 10.73 -18.74
C ALA A 56 58.35 11.55 -18.01
N ILE A 57 58.58 12.85 -17.78
CA ILE A 57 57.60 13.75 -17.17
C ILE A 57 56.39 13.94 -18.09
N TYR A 58 56.61 14.09 -19.40
CA TYR A 58 55.52 14.23 -20.38
C TYR A 58 54.63 12.98 -20.43
N ALA A 59 55.22 11.78 -20.47
CA ALA A 59 54.47 10.53 -20.44
C ALA A 59 53.66 10.35 -19.15
N MET A 60 54.24 10.69 -17.98
CA MET A 60 53.55 10.61 -16.69
C MET A 60 52.36 11.57 -16.60
N SER A 61 52.52 12.82 -17.04
CA SER A 61 51.44 13.82 -17.06
C SER A 61 50.28 13.39 -17.97
N THR A 62 50.58 12.77 -19.11
CA THR A 62 49.58 12.28 -20.07
C THR A 62 48.79 11.11 -19.49
N GLY A 63 49.44 10.21 -18.75
CA GLY A 63 48.78 9.10 -18.05
C GLY A 63 47.84 9.57 -16.94
N ILE A 64 48.27 10.53 -16.11
CA ILE A 64 47.44 11.08 -15.02
C ILE A 64 46.22 11.81 -15.59
N ALA A 65 46.38 12.55 -16.70
CA ALA A 65 45.28 13.27 -17.34
C ALA A 65 44.14 12.37 -17.87
N MET A 66 44.39 11.06 -18.05
CA MET A 66 43.35 10.12 -18.48
C MET A 66 42.49 9.58 -17.34
N ILE A 67 42.90 9.71 -16.08
CA ILE A 67 42.14 9.16 -14.95
C ILE A 67 40.88 10.02 -14.75
N PRO A 68 39.66 9.47 -14.87
CA PRO A 68 38.43 10.24 -14.75
C PRO A 68 38.03 10.45 -13.29
N GLU A 69 38.85 11.20 -12.53
CA GLU A 69 38.65 11.44 -11.10
C GLU A 69 37.33 12.16 -10.79
N SER A 70 36.91 13.07 -11.67
CA SER A 70 35.68 13.87 -11.50
C SER A 70 34.40 13.07 -11.67
N LEU A 71 34.43 11.94 -12.39
CA LEU A 71 33.24 11.14 -12.67
C LEU A 71 32.65 10.54 -11.38
N ILE A 72 33.49 10.08 -10.46
CA ILE A 72 33.04 9.46 -9.20
C ILE A 72 32.34 10.50 -8.30
N ALA A 73 32.87 11.72 -8.26
CA ALA A 73 32.28 12.81 -7.49
C ALA A 73 30.89 13.21 -8.03
N VAL A 74 30.76 13.39 -9.35
CA VAL A 74 29.48 13.76 -9.98
C VAL A 74 28.43 12.67 -9.76
N LEU A 75 28.77 11.40 -9.97
CA LEU A 75 27.85 10.27 -9.73
C LEU A 75 27.32 10.28 -8.30
N THR A 76 28.20 10.46 -7.31
CA THR A 76 27.82 10.47 -5.89
C THR A 76 26.84 11.62 -5.59
N ILE A 77 27.09 12.81 -6.12
CA ILE A 77 26.20 13.97 -5.94
C ILE A 77 24.82 13.72 -6.59
N THR A 78 24.80 13.15 -7.80
CA THR A 78 23.54 12.81 -8.48
C THR A 78 22.74 11.77 -7.68
N PHE A 79 23.40 10.74 -7.14
CA PHE A 79 22.76 9.74 -6.28
C PHE A 79 22.18 10.34 -5.00
N VAL A 80 22.95 11.18 -4.29
CA VAL A 80 22.49 11.87 -3.07
C VAL A 80 21.30 12.79 -3.36
N THR A 81 21.33 13.50 -4.48
CA THR A 81 20.23 14.34 -4.93
C THR A 81 18.98 13.49 -5.22
N GLY A 82 19.14 12.36 -5.94
CA GLY A 82 18.04 11.43 -6.21
C GLY A 82 17.40 10.87 -4.94
N MET A 83 18.20 10.42 -3.98
CA MET A 83 17.72 9.95 -2.68
C MET A 83 16.96 11.05 -1.91
N THR A 84 17.46 12.28 -1.94
CA THR A 84 16.81 13.42 -1.28
C THR A 84 15.44 13.73 -1.88
N GLN A 85 15.32 13.63 -3.21
CA GLN A 85 14.03 13.82 -3.88
C GLN A 85 13.05 12.67 -3.57
N MET A 86 13.50 11.42 -3.52
CA MET A 86 12.64 10.29 -3.14
C MET A 86 12.13 10.39 -1.70
N ARG A 87 12.97 10.88 -0.77
CA ARG A 87 12.55 11.15 0.60
C ARG A 87 11.42 12.19 0.65
N LYS A 88 11.49 13.26 -0.16
CA LYS A 88 10.42 14.28 -0.25
C LYS A 88 9.09 13.73 -0.78
N LEU A 89 9.14 12.61 -1.49
CA LEU A 89 8.00 11.84 -2.00
C LEU A 89 7.54 10.73 -1.05
N LYS A 90 8.03 10.71 0.21
CA LYS A 90 7.73 9.68 1.22
C LYS A 90 8.25 8.28 0.87
N VAL A 91 9.29 8.18 0.04
CA VAL A 91 9.97 6.91 -0.28
C VAL A 91 11.36 6.92 0.34
N PRO A 92 11.53 6.45 1.58
CA PRO A 92 12.84 6.39 2.23
C PRO A 92 13.70 5.28 1.59
N THR A 93 14.73 5.67 0.85
CA THR A 93 15.72 4.73 0.30
C THR A 93 16.85 4.52 1.30
N ARG A 94 17.14 3.26 1.64
CA ARG A 94 18.16 2.87 2.64
C ARG A 94 19.53 2.57 2.03
N ASN A 95 19.57 2.22 0.75
CA ASN A 95 20.78 1.88 0.02
C ASN A 95 20.74 2.46 -1.41
N LEU A 96 21.91 2.82 -1.93
CA LEU A 96 22.08 3.36 -3.28
C LEU A 96 21.67 2.36 -4.36
N SER A 97 21.91 1.07 -4.12
CA SER A 97 21.57 -0.01 -5.06
C SER A 97 20.07 -0.14 -5.32
N ALA A 98 19.20 0.16 -4.35
CA ALA A 98 17.76 0.13 -4.59
C ALA A 98 17.30 1.22 -5.55
N LEU A 99 17.99 2.37 -5.57
CA LEU A 99 17.68 3.46 -6.50
C LEU A 99 17.92 3.05 -7.95
N GLU A 100 19.03 2.36 -8.21
CA GLU A 100 19.37 1.82 -9.53
C GLU A 100 18.42 0.68 -9.92
N ALA A 101 18.15 -0.24 -8.99
CA ALA A 101 17.23 -1.36 -9.22
C ALA A 101 15.82 -0.89 -9.56
N LEU A 102 15.32 0.17 -8.91
CA LEU A 102 14.01 0.76 -9.18
C LEU A 102 13.83 1.19 -10.64
N GLY A 103 14.91 1.63 -11.30
CA GLY A 103 14.89 2.01 -12.72
C GLY A 103 14.73 0.84 -13.69
N GLY A 104 14.93 -0.40 -13.24
CA GLY A 104 14.84 -1.62 -14.05
C GLY A 104 13.70 -2.57 -13.66
N ILE A 105 12.80 -2.16 -12.76
CA ILE A 105 11.69 -3.03 -12.31
C ILE A 105 10.65 -3.15 -13.43
N THR A 106 10.37 -4.39 -13.83
CA THR A 106 9.32 -4.73 -14.81
C THR A 106 8.06 -5.31 -14.17
N ASN A 107 8.18 -5.90 -12.98
CA ASN A 107 7.08 -6.53 -12.24
C ASN A 107 7.05 -6.03 -10.80
N ILE A 108 5.86 -5.62 -10.33
CA ILE A 108 5.65 -5.17 -8.95
C ILE A 108 4.77 -6.20 -8.24
N CYS A 109 5.33 -6.89 -7.26
CA CYS A 109 4.58 -7.73 -6.33
C CYS A 109 4.23 -6.87 -5.11
N SER A 110 2.97 -6.46 -4.99
CA SER A 110 2.47 -5.75 -3.81
C SER A 110 1.65 -6.70 -2.93
N ASP A 111 1.79 -6.57 -1.62
CA ASP A 111 0.84 -7.18 -0.69
C ASP A 111 -0.52 -6.46 -0.77
N LYS A 112 -1.60 -7.20 -0.48
CA LYS A 112 -2.97 -6.66 -0.52
C LYS A 112 -3.24 -5.78 0.69
N THR A 113 -3.11 -6.37 1.87
CA THR A 113 -3.57 -5.75 3.11
C THR A 113 -2.52 -4.76 3.60
N GLY A 114 -2.90 -3.51 3.81
CA GLY A 114 -1.98 -2.47 4.29
C GLY A 114 -1.09 -1.82 3.23
N THR A 115 -1.09 -2.33 1.98
CA THR A 115 -0.43 -1.66 0.83
C THR A 115 -1.43 -1.26 -0.25
N LEU A 116 -2.15 -2.22 -0.84
CA LEU A 116 -3.23 -1.94 -1.79
C LEU A 116 -4.49 -1.44 -1.09
N THR A 117 -4.74 -1.91 0.13
CA THR A 117 -5.86 -1.48 0.97
C THR A 117 -5.38 -0.77 2.22
N GLN A 118 -6.22 0.06 2.82
CA GLN A 118 -5.92 0.77 4.07
C GLN A 118 -5.86 -0.15 5.30
N GLY A 119 -6.07 -1.46 5.15
CA GLY A 119 -6.16 -2.40 6.27
C GLY A 119 -7.39 -2.21 7.17
N GLN A 120 -8.27 -1.27 6.82
CA GLN A 120 -9.53 -1.01 7.50
C GLN A 120 -10.68 -1.66 6.74
N MET A 121 -11.67 -2.19 7.46
CA MET A 121 -12.85 -2.83 6.87
C MET A 121 -14.11 -2.04 7.22
N THR A 122 -15.05 -2.01 6.27
CA THR A 122 -16.38 -1.41 6.45
C THR A 122 -17.39 -2.38 5.86
N VAL A 123 -18.47 -2.64 6.58
CA VAL A 123 -19.58 -3.44 6.04
C VAL A 123 -20.19 -2.66 4.86
N LYS A 124 -20.40 -3.34 3.73
CA LYS A 124 -21.01 -2.73 2.53
C LYS A 124 -22.38 -3.31 2.22
N LYS A 125 -22.59 -4.60 2.49
CA LYS A 125 -23.86 -5.28 2.27
C LYS A 125 -24.09 -6.27 3.41
N ALA A 126 -25.31 -6.35 3.94
CA ALA A 126 -25.76 -7.38 4.87
C ALA A 126 -27.04 -7.99 4.30
N TRP A 127 -27.08 -9.32 4.19
CA TRP A 127 -28.26 -10.04 3.72
C TRP A 127 -28.99 -10.64 4.91
N ILE A 128 -30.28 -10.33 5.02
CA ILE A 128 -31.15 -10.86 6.07
C ILE A 128 -32.27 -11.63 5.40
N PRO A 129 -32.53 -12.89 5.83
CA PRO A 129 -33.67 -13.67 5.35
C PRO A 129 -34.98 -12.87 5.47
N ASP A 130 -35.89 -13.09 4.52
CA ASP A 130 -37.24 -12.48 4.44
C ASP A 130 -37.31 -10.96 4.24
N ILE A 131 -36.22 -10.20 4.46
CA ILE A 131 -36.18 -8.75 4.30
C ILE A 131 -35.44 -8.32 3.04
N GLY A 132 -34.25 -8.88 2.79
CA GLY A 132 -33.43 -8.55 1.63
C GLY A 132 -32.00 -8.11 1.99
N ILE A 133 -31.43 -7.22 1.18
CA ILE A 133 -30.04 -6.78 1.30
C ILE A 133 -30.00 -5.32 1.76
N TYR A 134 -29.43 -5.11 2.94
CA TYR A 134 -29.04 -3.80 3.45
C TYR A 134 -27.74 -3.40 2.79
N THR A 135 -27.72 -2.29 2.05
CA THR A 135 -26.54 -1.75 1.38
C THR A 135 -26.11 -0.45 2.05
N ILE A 136 -24.84 -0.35 2.38
CA ILE A 136 -24.25 0.81 3.05
C ILE A 136 -23.48 1.64 2.03
N SER A 137 -23.91 2.88 1.85
CA SER A 137 -23.31 3.86 0.93
C SER A 137 -22.71 5.04 1.70
N ASN A 138 -21.76 5.76 1.11
CA ASN A 138 -21.15 6.98 1.69
C ASN A 138 -20.53 6.81 3.09
N SER A 139 -19.91 5.67 3.35
CA SER A 139 -19.13 5.42 4.57
C SER A 139 -17.65 5.33 4.22
N ASP A 140 -16.99 6.49 4.33
CA ASP A 140 -15.57 6.66 4.01
C ASP A 140 -14.69 6.47 5.26
N ASN A 141 -15.19 6.82 6.44
CA ASN A 141 -14.51 6.57 7.71
C ASN A 141 -15.00 5.24 8.33
N PRO A 142 -14.16 4.20 8.40
CA PRO A 142 -14.56 2.89 8.92
C PRO A 142 -14.83 2.86 10.42
N ALA A 143 -14.31 3.84 11.17
CA ALA A 143 -14.50 3.94 12.62
C ALA A 143 -15.77 4.71 12.99
N ASN A 144 -16.35 5.47 12.06
CA ASN A 144 -17.49 6.34 12.35
C ASN A 144 -18.82 5.64 12.06
N PRO A 145 -19.63 5.31 13.08
CA PRO A 145 -20.94 4.71 12.89
C PRO A 145 -21.99 5.68 12.36
N THR A 146 -21.83 7.00 12.57
CA THR A 146 -22.82 8.00 12.15
C THR A 146 -22.70 8.41 10.68
N GLN A 147 -21.66 7.97 9.97
CA GLN A 147 -21.42 8.34 8.58
C GLN A 147 -21.91 7.27 7.60
N GLY A 148 -22.84 7.67 6.72
CA GLY A 148 -23.24 6.92 5.53
C GLY A 148 -24.64 6.35 5.64
N ASN A 149 -25.30 6.22 4.50
CA ASN A 149 -26.71 5.89 4.41
C ASN A 149 -26.93 4.38 4.20
N ILE A 150 -28.01 3.85 4.77
CA ILE A 150 -28.43 2.46 4.64
C ILE A 150 -29.62 2.42 3.68
N SER A 151 -29.50 1.68 2.59
CA SER A 151 -30.63 1.40 1.70
C SER A 151 -31.00 -0.07 1.74
N VAL A 152 -32.30 -0.36 1.80
CA VAL A 152 -32.82 -1.73 1.76
C VAL A 152 -33.28 -2.02 0.34
N GLY A 153 -32.72 -3.06 -0.27
CA GLY A 153 -33.15 -3.55 -1.58
C GLY A 153 -33.59 -5.01 -1.50
N PRO A 154 -34.46 -5.47 -2.41
CA PRO A 154 -34.80 -6.89 -2.50
C PRO A 154 -33.54 -7.72 -2.74
N ALA A 155 -33.53 -8.96 -2.25
CA ALA A 155 -32.46 -9.89 -2.55
C ALA A 155 -32.39 -10.11 -4.07
N LYS A 156 -31.33 -9.60 -4.70
CA LYS A 156 -31.10 -9.78 -6.13
C LYS A 156 -31.00 -11.27 -6.45
N SER A 157 -31.54 -11.68 -7.59
CA SER A 157 -31.38 -13.07 -8.04
C SER A 157 -29.91 -13.38 -8.31
N LYS A 158 -29.52 -14.66 -8.25
CA LYS A 158 -28.14 -15.09 -8.54
C LYS A 158 -27.65 -14.58 -9.90
N THR A 159 -28.54 -14.57 -10.90
CA THR A 159 -28.27 -14.07 -12.26
C THR A 159 -27.99 -12.56 -12.29
N GLU A 160 -28.73 -11.76 -11.52
CA GLU A 160 -28.50 -10.32 -11.43
C GLU A 160 -27.19 -9.99 -10.71
N MET A 161 -26.80 -10.78 -9.71
CA MET A 161 -25.51 -10.63 -9.03
C MET A 161 -24.33 -10.98 -9.95
N ASP A 162 -24.45 -12.05 -10.72
CA ASP A 162 -23.40 -12.47 -11.67
C ASP A 162 -23.25 -11.45 -12.81
N ALA A 163 -24.36 -10.85 -13.28
CA ALA A 163 -24.33 -9.74 -14.24
C ALA A 163 -23.64 -8.49 -13.67
N GLU A 164 -24.02 -8.03 -12.46
CA GLU A 164 -23.40 -6.86 -11.82
C GLU A 164 -21.90 -7.08 -11.57
N LYS A 165 -21.49 -8.31 -11.22
CA LYS A 165 -20.09 -8.68 -11.05
C LYS A 165 -19.32 -8.56 -12.38
N THR A 166 -19.89 -9.09 -13.45
CA THR A 166 -19.28 -9.06 -14.79
C THR A 166 -19.15 -7.62 -15.29
N ASP A 167 -20.21 -6.80 -15.20
CA ASP A 167 -20.19 -5.39 -15.58
C ASP A 167 -19.14 -4.58 -14.79
N ARG A 168 -18.95 -4.92 -13.51
CA ARG A 168 -17.93 -4.31 -12.65
C ARG A 168 -16.52 -4.73 -13.08
N GLU A 169 -16.31 -6.01 -13.38
CA GLU A 169 -15.03 -6.53 -13.89
C GLU A 169 -14.67 -5.86 -15.23
N GLU A 170 -15.60 -5.77 -16.17
CA GLU A 170 -15.41 -5.08 -17.46
C GLU A 170 -15.08 -3.60 -17.29
N ARG A 171 -15.74 -2.91 -16.36
CA ARG A 171 -15.45 -1.50 -16.05
C ARG A 171 -14.03 -1.34 -15.53
N PHE A 172 -13.59 -2.20 -14.61
CA PHE A 172 -12.23 -2.15 -14.07
C PHE A 172 -11.18 -2.48 -15.14
N ASP A 173 -11.46 -3.45 -16.01
CA ASP A 173 -10.57 -3.78 -17.13
C ASP A 173 -10.45 -2.62 -18.13
N ARG A 174 -11.54 -1.89 -18.36
CA ARG A 174 -11.51 -0.65 -19.16
C ARG A 174 -10.65 0.44 -18.51
N GLU A 175 -10.73 0.60 -17.19
CA GLU A 175 -9.92 1.56 -16.43
C GLU A 175 -8.42 1.16 -16.35
N ARG A 176 -8.12 -0.14 -16.33
CA ARG A 176 -6.74 -0.69 -16.32
C ARG A 176 -6.07 -0.71 -17.68
N SER A 177 -6.86 -0.68 -18.76
CA SER A 177 -6.33 -0.70 -20.12
C SER A 177 -5.40 0.49 -20.35
N ALA A 178 -4.22 0.24 -20.93
CA ALA A 178 -3.15 1.23 -21.10
C ALA A 178 -3.59 2.53 -21.81
N ALA A 179 -4.69 2.48 -22.58
CA ALA A 179 -5.31 3.63 -23.22
C ALA A 179 -5.87 4.69 -22.23
N ALA A 180 -6.13 4.33 -20.97
CA ALA A 180 -6.66 5.24 -19.94
C ALA A 180 -5.58 5.80 -18.98
N LEU A 181 -4.36 5.24 -19.00
CA LEU A 181 -3.27 5.65 -18.11
C LEU A 181 -2.61 6.94 -18.62
N THR A 182 -3.17 8.09 -18.25
CA THR A 182 -2.50 9.38 -18.46
C THR A 182 -1.42 9.57 -17.41
N PHE A 183 -0.14 9.56 -17.82
CA PHE A 183 0.99 9.81 -16.92
C PHE A 183 1.04 11.31 -16.55
N LYS A 184 0.23 11.72 -15.57
CA LYS A 184 0.32 13.07 -14.99
C LYS A 184 1.50 13.12 -14.02
N VAL A 185 2.63 13.68 -14.47
CA VAL A 185 3.66 14.16 -13.55
C VAL A 185 3.12 15.46 -12.95
N PRO A 186 2.80 15.53 -11.64
CA PRO A 186 2.24 16.74 -11.05
C PRO A 186 3.31 17.83 -11.02
N SER A 187 2.99 19.00 -11.59
CA SER A 187 3.90 20.15 -11.71
C SER A 187 4.08 20.96 -10.43
N ASN A 188 3.34 20.69 -9.34
CA ASN A 188 3.66 21.26 -8.04
C ASN A 188 2.94 20.54 -6.89
N LYS A 189 3.51 20.61 -5.67
CA LYS A 189 2.97 19.96 -4.46
C LYS A 189 1.62 20.54 -4.01
N ALA A 190 1.32 21.81 -4.36
CA ALA A 190 0.09 22.49 -3.97
C ALA A 190 -1.15 21.99 -4.73
N ASP A 191 -1.00 21.52 -5.97
CA ASP A 191 -2.11 20.97 -6.75
C ASP A 191 -2.54 19.58 -6.28
N LYS A 192 -1.69 18.90 -5.49
CA LYS A 192 -1.93 17.54 -5.00
C LYS A 192 -3.09 17.46 -4.00
N ASP A 193 -3.32 18.52 -3.24
CA ASP A 193 -4.44 18.60 -2.31
C ASP A 193 -5.74 19.04 -3.00
N GLN A 194 -5.65 19.69 -4.18
CA GLN A 194 -6.83 20.13 -4.95
C GLN A 194 -7.31 19.11 -5.99
N GLN A 195 -6.45 18.20 -6.46
CA GLN A 195 -6.83 17.18 -7.46
C GLN A 195 -7.20 15.81 -6.87
N CYS A 196 -7.11 15.63 -5.55
CA CYS A 196 -7.72 14.48 -4.89
C CYS A 196 -9.21 14.76 -4.67
N HIS A 197 -10.03 14.13 -5.51
CA HIS A 197 -11.49 14.07 -5.49
C HIS A 197 -12.23 15.33 -5.99
N GLU A 198 -12.44 15.41 -7.30
CA GLU A 198 -13.81 15.68 -7.75
C GLU A 198 -14.60 14.38 -7.51
N PRO A 199 -15.60 14.37 -6.61
CA PRO A 199 -16.51 13.24 -6.52
C PRO A 199 -17.23 13.15 -7.87
N GLN A 200 -17.05 12.04 -8.58
CA GLN A 200 -18.01 11.68 -9.62
C GLN A 200 -19.39 11.67 -8.95
N GLU A 201 -20.30 12.52 -9.42
CA GLU A 201 -21.70 12.56 -9.02
C GLU A 201 -22.30 11.15 -9.15
N ARG A 202 -22.31 10.42 -8.03
CA ARG A 202 -23.14 9.24 -7.86
C ARG A 202 -24.40 9.74 -7.19
N GLN A 203 -25.49 9.64 -7.92
CA GLN A 203 -26.85 9.99 -7.53
C GLN A 203 -27.05 9.87 -6.02
N SER A 204 -27.17 11.02 -5.36
CA SER A 204 -27.65 11.14 -3.99
C SER A 204 -29.09 10.64 -3.96
N PHE A 205 -29.29 9.42 -3.52
CA PHE A 205 -30.59 9.00 -3.00
C PHE A 205 -30.66 9.52 -1.58
N ASP A 206 -31.28 10.70 -1.44
CA ASP A 206 -31.72 11.27 -0.17
C ASP A 206 -32.84 10.39 0.36
N GLY A 207 -32.48 9.49 1.28
CA GLY A 207 -33.42 8.68 2.03
C GLY A 207 -32.85 8.52 3.42
N ASP A 208 -33.11 9.51 4.28
CA ASP A 208 -32.87 9.45 5.72
C ASP A 208 -33.89 8.51 6.37
N ASP A 209 -33.88 7.25 5.95
CA ASP A 209 -34.76 6.23 6.51
C ASP A 209 -33.87 5.23 7.24
N ASN A 210 -33.65 5.48 8.53
CA ASN A 210 -33.22 4.39 9.40
C ASN A 210 -34.25 3.26 9.24
N PRO A 211 -33.83 2.06 8.81
CA PRO A 211 -34.77 1.01 8.48
C PRO A 211 -35.60 0.65 9.72
N GLU A 212 -36.91 0.46 9.52
CA GLU A 212 -37.81 0.05 10.60
C GLU A 212 -37.29 -1.24 11.24
N MET A 213 -37.23 -1.25 12.57
CA MET A 213 -36.67 -2.37 13.34
C MET A 213 -37.61 -3.56 13.30
N VAL A 214 -37.28 -4.52 12.45
CA VAL A 214 -37.95 -5.82 12.34
C VAL A 214 -37.26 -6.89 13.22
N PRO A 215 -37.99 -7.89 13.74
CA PRO A 215 -37.44 -8.89 14.66
C PRO A 215 -36.22 -9.63 14.11
N GLU A 216 -36.24 -9.98 12.82
CA GLU A 216 -35.16 -10.71 12.15
C GLU A 216 -33.88 -9.85 12.07
N LEU A 217 -34.02 -8.54 11.82
CA LEU A 217 -32.92 -7.59 11.87
C LEU A 217 -32.38 -7.47 13.30
N GLU A 218 -33.25 -7.42 14.30
CA GLU A 218 -32.85 -7.34 15.70
C GLU A 218 -32.02 -8.56 16.13
N TYR A 219 -32.43 -9.79 15.80
CA TYR A 219 -31.64 -10.99 16.13
C TYR A 219 -30.27 -10.99 15.44
N PHE A 220 -30.21 -10.54 14.18
CA PHE A 220 -28.96 -10.40 13.45
C PHE A 220 -28.03 -9.38 14.10
N LEU A 221 -28.55 -8.20 14.46
CA LEU A 221 -27.78 -7.14 15.11
C LEU A 221 -27.31 -7.54 16.51
N ASN A 222 -28.17 -8.17 17.32
CA ASN A 222 -27.80 -8.68 18.63
C ASN A 222 -26.68 -9.73 18.52
N SER A 223 -26.78 -10.66 17.57
CA SER A 223 -25.72 -11.65 17.33
C SER A 223 -24.41 -10.98 16.90
N THR A 224 -24.49 -9.99 16.01
CA THR A 224 -23.34 -9.23 15.50
C THR A 224 -22.65 -8.39 16.58
N ALA A 225 -23.42 -7.81 17.50
CA ALA A 225 -22.90 -6.99 18.59
C ALA A 225 -22.36 -7.81 19.77
N LEU A 226 -23.01 -8.93 20.11
CA LEU A 226 -22.65 -9.75 21.28
C LEU A 226 -21.57 -10.79 20.98
N CYS A 227 -21.55 -11.39 19.77
CA CYS A 227 -20.50 -12.31 19.35
C CYS A 227 -19.27 -11.56 18.82
N ASN A 228 -18.91 -10.46 19.47
CA ASN A 228 -17.89 -9.53 19.03
C ASN A 228 -17.18 -8.90 20.23
N VAL A 229 -15.84 -8.85 20.17
CA VAL A 229 -14.99 -8.28 21.21
C VAL A 229 -14.65 -6.82 20.93
N ALA A 230 -14.74 -6.41 19.67
CA ALA A 230 -14.39 -5.06 19.27
C ALA A 230 -15.25 -4.02 19.99
N THR A 231 -14.59 -2.92 20.35
CA THR A 231 -15.25 -1.78 20.99
C THR A 231 -15.10 -0.55 20.13
N VAL A 232 -16.19 0.20 20.03
CA VAL A 232 -16.27 1.49 19.34
C VAL A 232 -16.61 2.52 20.41
N ARG A 233 -15.79 3.56 20.54
CA ARG A 233 -15.95 4.61 21.54
C ARG A 233 -15.68 5.95 20.89
N LEU A 234 -16.48 6.95 21.23
CA LEU A 234 -16.18 8.33 20.87
C LEU A 234 -15.20 8.88 21.92
N ASP A 235 -14.04 9.35 21.47
CA ASP A 235 -13.17 10.15 22.32
C ASP A 235 -13.70 11.58 22.35
N GLU A 236 -14.24 11.99 23.49
CA GLU A 236 -14.85 13.31 23.70
C GLU A 236 -13.81 14.45 23.64
N GLN A 237 -12.52 14.18 23.84
CA GLN A 237 -11.48 15.21 23.82
C GLN A 237 -11.05 15.56 22.40
N GLU A 238 -10.92 14.56 21.53
CA GLU A 238 -10.53 14.75 20.12
C GLU A 238 -11.73 14.84 19.16
N GLY A 239 -12.94 14.49 19.61
CA GLY A 239 -14.13 14.38 18.76
C GLY A 239 -14.00 13.28 17.69
N LYS A 240 -13.16 12.27 17.92
CA LYS A 240 -12.89 11.18 16.98
C LYS A 240 -13.35 9.84 17.53
N TRP A 241 -13.91 9.02 16.65
CA TRP A 241 -14.21 7.64 16.97
C TRP A 241 -12.93 6.81 17.05
N GLN A 242 -12.73 6.18 18.19
CA GLN A 242 -11.66 5.22 18.43
C GLN A 242 -12.25 3.81 18.43
N THR A 243 -11.57 2.92 17.73
CA THR A 243 -11.93 1.52 17.63
C THR A 243 -10.79 0.65 18.15
N ALA A 244 -11.15 -0.42 18.84
CA ALA A 244 -10.20 -1.41 19.34
C ALA A 244 -10.74 -2.81 19.04
N GLY A 245 -9.94 -3.64 18.38
CA GLY A 245 -10.30 -4.98 17.92
C GLY A 245 -9.78 -5.26 16.51
N ASP A 246 -10.08 -6.44 15.99
CA ASP A 246 -9.72 -6.81 14.63
C ASP A 246 -10.55 -6.03 13.58
N PRO A 247 -10.01 -5.73 12.38
CA PRO A 247 -10.72 -4.90 11.40
C PRO A 247 -12.12 -5.43 11.03
N THR A 248 -12.29 -6.75 10.95
CA THR A 248 -13.58 -7.38 10.64
C THR A 248 -14.59 -7.20 11.77
N GLU A 249 -14.16 -7.44 13.01
CA GLU A 249 -14.97 -7.25 14.21
C GLU A 249 -15.37 -5.79 14.40
N VAL A 250 -14.42 -4.87 14.22
CA VAL A 250 -14.69 -3.42 14.25
C VAL A 250 -15.75 -3.03 13.22
N ALA A 251 -15.65 -3.52 11.98
CA ALA A 251 -16.61 -3.21 10.93
C ALA A 251 -18.04 -3.65 11.30
N LEU A 252 -18.17 -4.85 11.85
CA LEU A 252 -19.45 -5.39 12.33
C LEU A 252 -20.01 -4.58 13.50
N GLN A 253 -19.15 -4.18 14.44
CA GLN A 253 -19.55 -3.37 15.58
C GLN A 253 -20.00 -1.97 15.18
N VAL A 254 -19.30 -1.33 14.24
CA VAL A 254 -19.67 -0.03 13.66
C VAL A 254 -20.99 -0.14 12.91
N PHE A 255 -21.23 -1.24 12.19
CA PHE A 255 -22.52 -1.49 11.55
C PHE A 255 -23.66 -1.61 12.57
N ALA A 256 -23.48 -2.39 13.64
CA ALA A 256 -24.49 -2.52 14.67
C ALA A 256 -24.76 -1.19 15.39
N HIS A 257 -23.71 -0.40 15.66
CA HIS A 257 -23.84 0.91 16.28
C HIS A 257 -24.53 1.95 15.37
N ARG A 258 -24.51 1.77 14.04
CA ARG A 258 -25.20 2.66 13.10
C ARG A 258 -26.72 2.54 13.18
N ILE A 259 -27.22 1.35 13.51
CA ILE A 259 -28.65 1.07 13.69
C ILE A 259 -28.98 1.05 15.19
N ASP A 260 -28.26 1.86 15.98
CA ASP A 260 -28.46 2.02 17.43
C ASP A 260 -28.49 0.70 18.23
N LYS A 261 -27.76 -0.34 17.79
CA LYS A 261 -27.66 -1.65 18.46
C LYS A 261 -26.22 -2.01 18.85
N GLY A 262 -25.46 -1.03 19.34
CA GLY A 262 -24.09 -1.26 19.81
C GLY A 262 -24.04 -2.14 21.06
N LYS A 263 -22.98 -2.96 21.21
CA LYS A 263 -22.77 -3.86 22.37
C LYS A 263 -22.97 -3.17 23.72
N LYS A 264 -22.35 -2.00 23.92
CA LYS A 264 -22.48 -1.24 25.18
C LYS A 264 -23.92 -0.85 25.49
N LEU A 265 -24.70 -0.52 24.47
CA LEU A 265 -26.12 -0.18 24.64
C LEU A 265 -26.89 -1.42 25.08
N LEU A 266 -26.64 -2.58 24.46
CA LEU A 266 -27.28 -3.85 24.83
C LEU A 266 -26.91 -4.32 26.25
N GLU A 267 -25.66 -4.10 26.66
CA GLU A 267 -25.20 -4.37 28.04
C GLU A 267 -25.89 -3.46 29.06
N GLN A 268 -26.14 -2.19 28.72
CA GLN A 268 -26.75 -1.20 29.61
C GLN A 268 -28.28 -1.28 29.67
N GLU A 269 -28.95 -1.36 28.51
CA GLU A 269 -30.41 -1.30 28.41
C GLU A 269 -31.07 -2.65 28.69
N VAL A 270 -30.47 -3.74 28.19
CA VAL A 270 -31.09 -5.08 28.22
C VAL A 270 -30.42 -5.98 29.26
N GLY A 271 -29.28 -5.57 29.83
CA GLY A 271 -28.61 -6.31 30.91
C GLY A 271 -27.91 -7.59 30.43
N TRP A 272 -27.55 -7.68 29.15
CA TRP A 272 -26.75 -8.79 28.66
C TRP A 272 -25.34 -8.74 29.24
N ASN A 273 -24.85 -9.86 29.74
CA ASN A 273 -23.47 -10.01 30.15
C ASN A 273 -22.81 -11.17 29.40
N GLN A 274 -21.59 -10.96 28.94
CA GLN A 274 -20.81 -11.99 28.26
C GLN A 274 -20.23 -12.94 29.30
N ILE A 275 -20.68 -14.20 29.30
CA ILE A 275 -20.27 -15.24 30.26
C ILE A 275 -19.02 -15.97 29.74
N THR A 276 -18.99 -16.28 28.44
CA THR A 276 -17.93 -17.07 27.83
C THR A 276 -17.74 -16.65 26.39
N GLU A 277 -16.52 -16.82 25.89
CA GLU A 277 -16.17 -16.56 24.50
C GLU A 277 -15.27 -17.69 24.00
N TYR A 278 -15.49 -18.09 22.76
CA TYR A 278 -14.60 -18.97 22.01
C TYR A 278 -14.01 -18.15 20.87
N PRO A 279 -12.69 -17.84 20.91
CA PRO A 279 -12.03 -17.03 19.90
C PRO A 279 -12.01 -17.75 18.55
N PHE A 280 -11.72 -16.99 17.48
CA PHE A 280 -11.70 -17.52 16.12
C PHE A 280 -10.75 -18.71 15.97
N ASP A 281 -11.30 -19.87 15.60
CA ASP A 281 -10.53 -21.04 15.21
C ASP A 281 -10.46 -21.15 13.68
N SER A 282 -9.24 -21.07 13.14
CA SER A 282 -8.99 -21.19 11.69
C SER A 282 -9.39 -22.53 11.06
N THR A 283 -9.50 -23.60 11.85
CA THR A 283 -9.85 -24.95 11.40
C THR A 283 -11.33 -25.03 11.04
N VAL A 284 -12.19 -24.52 11.92
CA VAL A 284 -13.64 -24.50 11.74
C VAL A 284 -14.15 -23.18 11.16
N LYS A 285 -13.32 -22.13 11.18
CA LYS A 285 -13.59 -20.75 10.73
C LYS A 285 -14.80 -20.13 11.44
N LEU A 286 -14.88 -20.31 12.76
CA LEU A 286 -16.01 -19.89 13.60
C LEU A 286 -15.53 -19.14 14.83
N VAL A 287 -16.36 -18.19 15.28
CA VAL A 287 -16.31 -17.50 16.58
C VAL A 287 -17.63 -17.77 17.28
N LEU A 288 -17.62 -18.02 18.58
CA LEU A 288 -18.84 -18.24 19.37
C LEU A 288 -18.82 -17.38 20.63
N GLY A 289 -19.92 -16.66 20.89
CA GLY A 289 -20.17 -15.95 22.14
C GLY A 289 -21.22 -16.67 22.98
N GLY A 290 -20.96 -16.83 24.28
CA GLY A 290 -21.93 -17.26 25.27
C GLY A 290 -22.36 -16.08 26.14
N GLY A 291 -23.57 -15.57 25.94
CA GLY A 291 -24.16 -14.51 26.75
C GLY A 291 -25.20 -15.04 27.73
N GLY A 292 -25.34 -14.38 28.88
CA GLY A 292 -26.48 -14.56 29.78
C GLY A 292 -27.26 -13.26 29.90
N GLY A 293 -28.59 -13.36 29.82
CA GLY A 293 -29.48 -12.25 30.14
C GLY A 293 -29.67 -12.18 31.65
N GLY A 294 -29.20 -11.12 32.29
CA GLY A 294 -29.59 -10.80 33.65
C GLY A 294 -30.99 -10.19 33.62
N SER A 295 -31.99 -10.92 34.10
CA SER A 295 -33.28 -10.30 34.44
C SER A 295 -33.03 -9.30 35.59
N ALA A 296 -33.05 -8.01 35.28
CA ALA A 296 -33.25 -6.98 36.29
C ALA A 296 -34.71 -6.99 36.77
#